data_AF-A0A522X2L2-F1
#
_entry.id   AF-A0A522X2L2-F1
#
_cell.length_a   1.000
_cell.length_b   1.000
_cell.length_c   1.000
_cell.angle_alpha   90.00
_cell.angle_beta   90.00
_cell.angle_gamma   90.00
#
_symmetry.space_group_name_H-M   'P 1'
#
loop_
_entity.id
_entity.type
_entity.pdbx_description
1 polymer ?
#
loop_
_entity_poly.entity_id
_entity_poly.type
_entity_poly.pdbx_seq_one_letter_code
_entity_poly.pdbx_strand_id
1 'polypeptide(L)' 'IWAGKTDPSAIVVIDDKTRKLKAVIKDPKLITPTGKFNVYNTQHDIY' A
#
# COMPACT_ATOMS: atom_id res chain seq x y z
N ILE A 1 7.31 2.66 -1.85
CA ILE A 1 8.08 3.85 -2.27
C ILE A 1 8.37 4.63 -1.00
N TRP A 2 9.62 4.61 -0.54
CA TRP A 2 10.06 5.57 0.46
C TRP A 2 10.37 6.84 -0.31
N ALA A 3 9.35 7.66 -0.51
CA ALA A 3 9.49 8.95 -1.17
C ALA A 3 10.12 9.96 -0.19
N GLY A 4 10.72 11.04 -0.69
CA GLY A 4 11.27 12.08 0.16
C GLY A 4 10.19 12.68 1.09
N LYS A 5 10.60 13.36 2.17
CA LYS A 5 9.68 13.92 3.18
C LYS A 5 8.59 14.85 2.58
N THR A 6 8.84 15.39 1.40
CA THR A 6 7.97 16.33 0.66
C THR A 6 7.13 15.67 -0.42
N ASP A 7 7.40 14.41 -0.76
CA ASP A 7 6.72 13.74 -1.85
C ASP A 7 5.33 13.24 -1.42
N PRO A 8 4.32 13.29 -2.30
CA PRO A 8 3.00 12.76 -2.00
C PRO A 8 3.08 11.28 -1.63
N SER A 9 2.49 10.94 -0.48
CA SER A 9 2.36 9.56 -0.04
C SER A 9 1.50 8.74 -1.01
N ALA A 10 1.78 7.44 -1.09
CA ALA A 10 1.03 6.53 -1.94
C ALA A 10 0.99 5.11 -1.36
N ILE A 11 -0.07 4.38 -1.69
CA ILE A 11 -0.13 2.91 -1.52
C ILE A 11 0.10 2.27 -2.88
N VAL A 12 1.06 1.36 -2.96
CA VAL A 12 1.41 0.66 -4.20
C VAL A 12 0.85 -0.75 -4.14
N VAL A 13 0.07 -1.14 -5.14
CA VAL A 13 -0.46 -2.49 -5.31
C VAL A 13 0.37 -3.19 -6.38
N ILE A 14 0.92 -4.34 -6.03
CA ILE A 14 1.73 -5.19 -6.90
C ILE A 14 0.93 -6.43 -7.27
N ASP A 15 1.05 -6.86 -8.52
CA ASP A 15 0.60 -8.19 -8.93
C ASP A 15 1.63 -9.22 -8.46
N ASP A 16 1.24 -10.09 -7.54
CA ASP A 16 2.14 -11.05 -6.91
C ASP A 16 2.76 -12.05 -7.91
N LYS A 17 1.96 -12.59 -8.82
CA LYS A 17 2.39 -13.61 -9.80
C LYS A 17 3.48 -13.08 -10.73
N THR A 18 3.31 -11.85 -11.20
CA THR A 18 4.20 -11.24 -12.20
C THR A 18 5.24 -10.30 -11.60
N ARG A 19 5.06 -9.91 -10.33
CA ARG A 19 5.85 -8.88 -9.63
C ARG A 19 5.84 -7.52 -10.34
N LYS A 20 4.78 -7.25 -11.10
CA LYS A 20 4.60 -5.98 -11.83
C LYS A 20 3.71 -5.03 -11.06
N LEU A 21 3.89 -3.73 -11.33
CA LEU A 21 3.03 -2.69 -10.81
C LEU A 21 1.60 -2.90 -11.32
N LYS A 22 0.64 -3.03 -10.39
CA LYS A 22 -0.78 -3.17 -10.73
C LYS A 22 -1.53 -1.85 -10.59
N ALA A 23 -1.32 -1.14 -9.49
CA ALA A 23 -1.95 0.15 -9.26
C ALA A 23 -1.15 1.01 -8.28
N VAL A 24 -1.37 2.33 -8.34
CA VAL A 24 -0.87 3.30 -7.36
C VAL A 24 -2.05 4.11 -6.86
N ILE A 25 -2.31 4.04 -5.56
CA ILE A 25 -3.38 4.79 -4.90
C ILE A 25 -2.75 6.06 -4.32
N LYS A 26 -3.24 7.21 -4.78
CA LYS A 26 -2.87 8.55 -4.29
C LYS A 26 -4.15 9.29 -3.94
N ASP A 27 -4.14 9.97 -2.81
CA ASP A 27 -5.24 10.84 -2.39
C ASP A 27 -4.67 11.97 -1.52
N PRO A 28 -5.13 13.23 -1.64
CA PRO A 28 -4.67 14.32 -0.78
C PRO A 28 -4.88 14.08 0.73
N LYS A 29 -5.85 13.24 1.11
CA LYS A 29 -6.12 12.84 2.49
C LYS A 29 -5.23 11.70 2.99
N LEU A 30 -4.44 11.08 2.10
CA LEU A 30 -3.55 9.96 2.44
C LEU A 30 -2.24 10.49 3.05
N ILE A 31 -2.31 10.95 4.30
CA ILE A 31 -1.16 11.50 5.04
C ILE A 31 -0.45 10.37 5.80
N THR A 32 0.85 10.17 5.56
CA THR A 32 1.72 9.21 6.27
C THR A 32 1.09 7.81 6.44
N PRO A 33 0.72 7.11 5.36
CA PRO A 33 0.00 5.84 5.43
C PRO A 33 0.93 4.69 5.85
N THR A 34 0.89 4.28 7.12
CA THR A 34 1.71 3.20 7.69
C THR A 34 1.02 1.83 7.58
N GLY A 35 0.44 1.33 8.68
CA GLY A 35 -0.15 0.00 8.78
C GLY A 35 -1.28 -0.25 7.78
N LYS A 36 -1.34 -1.47 7.26
CA LYS A 36 -2.34 -1.92 6.27
C LYS A 36 -2.75 -3.33 6.64
N PHE A 37 -4.02 -3.49 7.01
CA PHE A 37 -4.55 -4.75 7.51
C PHE A 37 -5.64 -5.22 6.56
N ASN A 38 -5.42 -6.35 5.88
CA ASN A 38 -6.47 -7.00 5.12
C ASN A 38 -7.37 -7.74 6.10
N VAL A 39 -8.68 -7.47 6.07
CA VAL A 39 -9.64 -7.99 7.06
C VAL A 39 -9.62 -9.51 7.13
N TYR A 40 -9.70 -10.20 5.99
CA TYR A 40 -9.74 -11.66 5.96
C TYR A 40 -8.45 -12.27 6.50
N ASN A 41 -7.30 -11.74 6.04
CA ASN A 41 -6.00 -12.24 6.45
C ASN A 41 -5.73 -12.00 7.94
N THR A 42 -6.06 -10.82 8.46
CA THR A 42 -5.87 -10.49 9.88
C THR A 42 -6.82 -11.26 10.79
N GLN A 43 -8.07 -11.50 10.36
CA GLN A 43 -9.03 -12.26 11.15
C GLN A 43 -8.65 -13.75 11.30
N HIS A 44 -8.01 -14.33 10.29
CA HIS A 44 -7.69 -15.76 10.24
C HIS A 44 -6.18 -16.05 10.42
N ASP A 45 -5.40 -15.05 10.83
CA ASP A 45 -3.94 -15.15 11.01
C ASP A 45 -3.20 -15.72 9.78
N ILE A 46 -3.57 -15.24 8.58
CA ILE A 46 -2.94 -15.63 7.30
C ILE A 46 -1.91 -14.56 6.92
N TYR A 47 -0.64 -14.94 6.79
CA TYR A 47 0.47 -14.04 6.46
C TYR A 47 1.46 -14.65 5.44
#